data_AF-A0A0F9MYT8-F1
#
_entry.id   AF-A0A0F9MYT8-F1
#
_cell.length_a   1.000
_cell.length_b   1.000
_cell.length_c   1.000
_cell.angle_alpha   90.00
_cell.angle_beta   90.00
_cell.angle_gamma   90.00
#
_symmetry.space_group_name_H-M   'P 1'
#
loop_
_entity.id
_entity.type
_entity.pdbx_description
1 polymer ?
#
loop_
_entity_poly.entity_id
_entity_poly.type
_entity_poly.pdbx_seq_one_letter_code
_entity_poly.pdbx_strand_id
1 'polypeptide(L)'
;MSEDGMTEKTYSPDAIRFTKKQVIWLLRNFIQIKLGIWPASLPSGYTDPPIDRRTKHYKAWAENIISIVAYLEKKIEKVGRDGLLAVSFYTCDISIETLAKCLRVTEKDINIRLDNAIEIMTRKRKS
;
A
#
# COMPACT_ATOMS: atom_id res chain seq x y z
N MET A 1 4.72 33.47 -29.71
CA MET A 1 3.69 33.14 -28.71
C MET A 1 4.01 31.74 -28.24
N SER A 2 4.58 31.61 -27.05
CA SER A 2 5.17 30.36 -26.58
C SER A 2 4.10 29.41 -26.07
N GLU A 3 4.22 28.16 -26.50
CA GLU A 3 3.52 26.98 -26.03
C GLU A 3 3.84 26.74 -24.55
N ASP A 4 2.85 26.81 -23.66
CA ASP A 4 2.98 26.28 -22.31
C ASP A 4 2.16 25.01 -22.20
N GLY A 5 2.83 23.89 -22.52
CA GLY A 5 2.35 22.54 -22.32
C GLY A 5 2.03 22.31 -20.85
N MET A 6 0.74 22.22 -20.55
CA MET A 6 0.24 21.77 -19.25
C MET A 6 0.52 20.28 -19.13
N THR A 7 1.76 19.92 -18.76
CA THR A 7 2.09 18.54 -18.38
C THR A 7 1.35 18.26 -17.08
N GLU A 8 0.19 17.61 -17.17
CA GLU A 8 -0.42 16.93 -16.04
C GLU A 8 0.67 16.05 -15.41
N LYS A 9 1.17 16.47 -14.23
CA LYS A 9 2.07 15.64 -13.43
C LYS A 9 1.27 14.42 -12.99
N THR A 10 1.24 13.42 -13.88
CA THR A 10 0.73 12.10 -13.60
C THR A 10 1.59 11.59 -12.46
N TYR A 11 1.05 11.61 -11.23
CA TYR A 11 1.74 11.09 -10.07
C TYR A 11 1.95 9.60 -10.32
N SER A 12 3.17 9.21 -10.67
CA SER A 12 3.50 7.79 -10.74
C SER A 12 3.22 7.21 -9.36
N PRO A 13 2.35 6.19 -9.23
CA PRO A 13 2.09 5.52 -7.95
C PRO A 13 3.40 5.07 -7.27
N ASP A 14 4.47 4.87 -8.05
CA ASP A 14 5.78 4.43 -7.58
C ASP A 14 6.58 5.53 -6.85
N ALA A 15 6.08 6.78 -6.78
CA ALA A 15 6.72 7.87 -6.04
C ALA A 15 6.49 7.76 -4.52
N ILE A 16 5.38 7.16 -4.09
CA ILE A 16 4.99 7.09 -2.69
C ILE A 16 5.73 5.95 -1.98
N ARG A 17 6.32 6.25 -0.83
CA ARG A 17 7.05 5.28 0.01
C ARG A 17 6.35 5.05 1.34
N PHE A 18 6.08 3.78 1.64
CA PHE A 18 5.57 3.34 2.93
C PHE A 18 6.57 2.40 3.59
N THR A 19 6.78 2.59 4.89
CA THR A 19 7.50 1.64 5.75
C THR A 19 6.71 0.35 5.92
N LYS A 20 7.36 -0.75 6.35
CA LYS A 20 6.68 -2.03 6.66
C LYS A 20 5.47 -1.83 7.60
N LYS A 21 5.63 -1.00 8.64
CA LYS A 21 4.55 -0.68 9.59
C LYS A 21 3.37 0.01 8.91
N GLN A 22 3.66 0.94 7.99
CA GLN A 22 2.62 1.65 7.24
C GLN A 22 1.92 0.74 6.24
N VAL A 23 2.65 -0.12 5.52
CA VAL A 23 2.03 -1.11 4.62
C VAL A 23 1.10 -2.04 5.40
N ILE A 24 1.53 -2.57 6.54
CA ILE A 24 0.69 -3.42 7.40
C ILE A 24 -0.56 -2.67 7.86
N TRP A 25 -0.40 -1.42 8.31
CA TRP A 25 -1.54 -0.60 8.72
C TRP A 25 -2.51 -0.33 7.57
N LEU A 26 -1.99 -0.01 6.39
CA LEU A 26 -2.77 0.20 5.19
C LEU A 26 -3.53 -1.07 4.79
N LEU A 27 -2.90 -2.24 4.86
CA LEU A 27 -3.55 -3.52 4.58
C LEU A 27 -4.64 -3.83 5.59
N ARG A 28 -4.41 -3.61 6.89
CA ARG A 28 -5.43 -3.79 7.94
C ARG A 28 -6.67 -2.92 7.72
N ASN A 29 -6.49 -1.76 7.12
CA ASN A 29 -7.54 -0.80 6.85
C ASN A 29 -7.97 -0.77 5.39
N PHE A 30 -7.54 -1.73 4.57
CA PHE A 30 -7.65 -1.64 3.12
C PHE A 30 -9.10 -1.51 2.65
N ILE A 31 -10.04 -2.21 3.30
CA ILE A 31 -11.47 -2.12 2.99
C ILE A 31 -12.00 -0.70 3.23
N GLN A 32 -11.70 -0.09 4.39
CA GLN A 32 -12.14 1.27 4.70
C GLN A 32 -11.58 2.27 3.70
N ILE A 33 -10.28 2.17 3.41
CA ILE A 33 -9.57 3.05 2.47
C ILE A 33 -10.17 2.90 1.06
N LYS A 34 -10.51 1.67 0.62
CA LYS A 34 -11.18 1.42 -0.66
C LYS A 34 -12.58 2.03 -0.74
N LEU A 35 -13.28 2.16 0.38
CA LEU A 35 -14.57 2.84 0.50
C LEU A 35 -14.44 4.36 0.62
N GLY A 36 -13.23 4.93 0.52
CA GLY A 36 -13.00 6.36 0.70
C GLY A 36 -12.98 6.80 2.16
N ILE A 37 -12.99 5.86 3.11
CA ILE A 37 -12.99 6.14 4.55
C ILE A 37 -11.55 6.02 5.06
N TRP A 38 -11.00 7.11 5.58
CA TRP A 38 -9.71 7.05 6.23
C TRP A 38 -9.84 6.67 7.71
N PRO A 39 -9.07 5.70 8.21
CA PRO A 39 -9.14 5.28 9.60
C PRO A 39 -8.61 6.35 10.56
N ALA A 40 -9.30 6.56 11.67
CA ALA A 40 -8.94 7.56 12.69
C ALA A 40 -7.65 7.22 13.47
N SER A 41 -7.23 5.95 13.50
CA SER A 41 -6.09 5.43 14.27
C SER A 41 -4.81 5.34 13.42
N LEU A 42 -4.14 6.46 13.17
CA LEU A 42 -2.94 6.58 12.33
C LEU A 42 -1.71 5.74 12.78
N PRO A 43 -0.80 5.42 11.83
CA PRO A 43 0.61 5.76 11.95
C PRO A 43 0.85 6.91 10.97
N SER A 44 0.89 8.11 11.53
CA SER A 44 1.05 9.35 10.79
C SER A 44 2.42 9.38 10.12
N GLY A 45 2.45 9.77 8.84
CA GLY A 45 3.62 10.39 8.25
C GLY A 45 4.26 9.61 7.10
N TYR A 46 3.94 10.04 5.88
CA TYR A 46 4.81 9.86 4.72
C TYR A 46 6.28 10.07 5.13
N THR A 47 7.15 9.08 4.90
CA THR A 47 8.61 9.20 5.12
C THR A 47 9.32 9.72 3.87
N ASP A 48 8.73 10.68 3.16
CA ASP A 48 9.42 11.31 2.04
C ASP A 48 10.36 12.41 2.58
N PRO A 49 11.64 12.44 2.15
CA PRO A 49 12.50 13.58 2.43
C PRO A 49 11.90 14.83 1.76
N PRO A 50 11.97 16.00 2.40
CA PRO A 50 11.36 17.22 1.88
C PRO A 50 12.02 17.60 0.55
N ILE A 51 11.35 17.32 -0.57
CA ILE A 51 11.70 17.89 -1.87
C ILE A 51 11.11 19.29 -1.90
N ASP A 52 11.94 20.22 -1.44
CA ASP A 52 11.95 21.65 -1.74
C ASP A 52 10.75 22.51 -1.31
N ARG A 53 11.07 23.67 -0.75
CA ARG A 53 10.12 24.63 -0.16
C ARG A 53 9.39 25.39 -1.26
N ARG A 54 8.37 24.82 -1.90
CA ARG A 54 7.39 25.59 -2.67
C ARG A 54 5.97 25.10 -2.40
N THR A 55 5.19 26.00 -1.79
CA THR A 55 3.72 26.01 -1.67
C THR A 55 3.06 24.67 -1.36
N LYS A 56 2.77 24.44 -0.07
CA LYS A 56 1.89 23.36 0.39
C LYS A 56 0.46 23.61 -0.10
N HIS A 57 0.17 23.21 -1.34
CA HIS A 57 -1.18 22.81 -1.70
C HIS A 57 -1.47 21.52 -0.94
N TYR A 58 -2.23 21.63 0.15
CA TYR A 58 -2.82 20.45 0.78
C TYR A 58 -3.80 19.86 -0.23
N LYS A 59 -3.36 18.89 -1.03
CA LYS A 59 -4.26 18.08 -1.86
C LYS A 59 -5.37 17.55 -0.96
N ALA A 60 -6.61 17.65 -1.44
CA ALA A 60 -7.76 17.16 -0.70
C ALA A 60 -7.53 15.69 -0.31
N TRP A 61 -7.86 15.33 0.93
CA TRP A 61 -7.61 14.01 1.50
C TRP A 61 -8.19 12.87 0.64
N ALA A 62 -9.32 13.13 -0.03
CA ALA A 62 -9.94 12.19 -0.98
C ALA A 62 -9.03 11.86 -2.18
N GLU A 63 -8.35 12.85 -2.77
CA GLU A 63 -7.38 12.61 -3.87
C GLU A 63 -6.19 11.75 -3.39
N ASN A 64 -5.82 11.91 -2.11
CA ASN A 64 -4.76 11.14 -1.47
C ASN A 64 -5.17 9.67 -1.27
N ILE A 65 -6.40 9.43 -0.79
CA ILE A 65 -6.94 8.09 -0.58
C ILE A 65 -6.94 7.29 -1.89
N ILE A 66 -7.42 7.88 -2.99
CA ILE A 66 -7.44 7.23 -4.31
C ILE A 66 -6.03 6.81 -4.73
N SER A 67 -5.05 7.69 -4.55
CA SER A 67 -3.65 7.41 -4.87
C SER A 67 -3.08 6.25 -4.03
N ILE A 68 -3.46 6.17 -2.76
CA ILE A 68 -3.06 5.09 -1.85
C ILE A 68 -3.70 3.76 -2.24
N VAL A 69 -4.99 3.75 -2.57
CA VAL A 69 -5.68 2.53 -3.03
C VAL A 69 -5.01 2.00 -4.29
N ALA A 70 -4.83 2.86 -5.30
CA ALA A 70 -4.18 2.49 -6.55
C ALA A 70 -2.76 1.96 -6.33
N TYR A 71 -2.00 2.56 -5.42
CA TYR A 71 -0.68 2.06 -5.02
C TYR A 71 -0.76 0.65 -4.43
N LEU A 72 -1.64 0.44 -3.46
CA LEU A 72 -1.78 -0.86 -2.78
C LEU A 72 -2.25 -1.94 -3.76
N GLU A 73 -3.24 -1.66 -4.59
CA GLU A 73 -3.75 -2.61 -5.59
C GLU A 73 -2.65 -3.04 -6.56
N LYS A 74 -1.88 -2.08 -7.10
CA LYS A 74 -0.73 -2.39 -7.96
C LYS A 74 0.33 -3.23 -7.26
N LYS A 75 0.58 -2.99 -5.97
CA LYS A 75 1.55 -3.76 -5.17
C LYS A 75 1.03 -5.17 -4.87
N ILE A 76 -0.24 -5.32 -4.53
CA ILE A 76 -0.91 -6.60 -4.31
C ILE A 76 -0.85 -7.44 -5.58
N GLU A 77 -1.22 -6.86 -6.72
CA GLU A 77 -1.18 -7.51 -8.02
C GLU A 77 0.23 -7.98 -8.38
N LYS A 78 1.24 -7.13 -8.16
CA LYS A 78 2.64 -7.46 -8.42
C LYS A 78 3.15 -8.64 -7.58
N VAL A 79 2.72 -8.75 -6.32
CA VAL A 79 3.08 -9.88 -5.46
C VAL A 79 2.29 -11.15 -5.86
N GLY A 80 1.12 -10.98 -6.47
CA GLY A 80 0.28 -12.07 -6.94
C GLY A 80 -0.45 -12.77 -5.80
N ARG A 81 -0.42 -14.10 -5.77
CA ARG A 81 -1.17 -14.91 -4.79
C ARG A 81 -0.80 -14.58 -3.35
N ASP A 82 0.47 -14.27 -3.09
CA ASP A 82 0.94 -13.92 -1.74
C ASP A 82 0.48 -12.52 -1.32
N GLY A 83 0.20 -11.64 -2.30
CA GLY A 83 -0.42 -10.34 -2.05
C GLY A 83 -1.87 -10.50 -1.60
N LEU A 84 -2.62 -11.38 -2.26
CA LEU A 84 -3.99 -11.72 -1.85
C LEU A 84 -4.04 -12.43 -0.50
N LEU A 85 -3.05 -13.29 -0.21
CA LEU A 85 -2.89 -13.91 1.11
C LEU A 85 -2.69 -12.84 2.20
N ALA A 86 -1.82 -11.86 1.95
CA ALA A 86 -1.59 -10.77 2.87
C ALA A 86 -2.85 -9.92 3.10
N VAL A 87 -3.59 -9.58 2.04
CA VAL A 87 -4.88 -8.88 2.18
C VAL A 87 -5.82 -9.70 3.05
N SER A 88 -6.04 -10.98 2.73
CA SER A 88 -6.97 -11.85 3.45
C SER A 88 -6.62 -11.96 4.94
N PHE A 89 -5.33 -12.11 5.26
CA PHE A 89 -4.84 -12.16 6.64
C PHE A 89 -5.09 -10.85 7.39
N TYR A 90 -4.72 -9.71 6.79
CA TYR A 90 -4.77 -8.42 7.48
C TYR A 90 -6.16 -7.77 7.49
N THR A 91 -7.05 -8.05 6.52
CA THR A 91 -8.39 -7.45 6.47
C THR A 91 -9.48 -8.30 7.13
N CYS A 92 -9.38 -9.63 7.05
CA CYS A 92 -10.47 -10.52 7.45
C CYS A 92 -10.24 -11.22 8.80
N ASP A 93 -9.17 -10.88 9.51
CA ASP A 93 -8.79 -11.46 10.81
C ASP A 93 -8.73 -13.00 10.79
N ILE A 94 -8.34 -13.58 9.65
CA ILE A 94 -8.21 -15.02 9.49
C ILE A 94 -6.90 -15.46 10.14
N SER A 95 -6.97 -16.45 11.02
CA SER A 95 -5.77 -16.99 11.67
C SER A 95 -4.83 -17.68 10.67
N ILE A 96 -3.53 -17.69 11.00
CA ILE A 96 -2.49 -18.39 10.24
C ILE A 96 -2.82 -19.88 10.11
N GLU A 97 -3.31 -20.50 11.19
CA GLU A 97 -3.75 -21.89 11.22
C GLU A 97 -4.86 -22.17 10.20
N THR A 98 -5.88 -21.30 10.14
CA THR A 98 -6.98 -21.45 9.18
C THR A 98 -6.48 -21.29 7.74
N LEU A 99 -5.61 -20.31 7.48
CA LEU A 99 -5.01 -20.14 6.15
C LEU A 99 -4.16 -21.35 5.74
N ALA A 100 -3.38 -21.90 6.67
CA ALA A 100 -2.57 -23.09 6.46
C ALA A 100 -3.44 -24.31 6.10
N LYS A 101 -4.53 -24.54 6.83
CA LYS A 101 -5.52 -25.60 6.55
C LYS A 101 -6.18 -25.41 5.18
N CYS A 102 -6.64 -24.20 4.87
CA CYS A 102 -7.30 -23.90 3.59
C CYS A 102 -6.37 -24.11 2.39
N LEU A 103 -5.10 -23.73 2.53
CA LEU A 103 -4.11 -23.82 1.44
C LEU A 103 -3.33 -25.14 1.43
N ARG A 104 -3.57 -26.03 2.40
CA ARG A 104 -2.87 -27.32 2.57
C ARG A 104 -1.35 -27.16 2.64
N VAL A 105 -0.89 -26.15 3.39
CA VAL A 105 0.53 -25.87 3.63
C VAL A 105 0.78 -25.74 5.13
N THR A 106 2.05 -25.63 5.55
CA THR A 106 2.37 -25.43 6.97
C THR A 106 2.14 -23.98 7.39
N GLU A 107 1.92 -23.73 8.68
CA GLU A 107 1.88 -22.37 9.24
C GLU A 107 3.20 -21.62 9.01
N LYS A 108 4.33 -22.33 9.01
CA LYS A 108 5.64 -21.77 8.69
C LYS A 108 5.67 -21.22 7.26
N ASP A 109 5.11 -21.94 6.30
CA ASP A 109 5.03 -21.49 4.91
C ASP A 109 4.16 -20.24 4.78
N ILE A 110 3.03 -20.18 5.51
CA ILE A 110 2.18 -18.99 5.54
C ILE A 110 2.95 -17.78 6.08
N ASN A 111 3.64 -17.92 7.21
CA ASN A 111 4.45 -16.85 7.79
C ASN A 111 5.51 -16.33 6.80
N ILE A 112 6.25 -17.24 6.16
CA ILE A 112 7.28 -16.87 5.17
C ILE A 112 6.66 -16.12 3.99
N ARG A 113 5.51 -16.60 3.47
CA ARG A 113 4.82 -15.96 2.35
C ARG A 113 4.29 -14.58 2.72
N LEU A 114 3.75 -14.40 3.93
CA LEU A 114 3.31 -13.11 4.43
C LEU A 114 4.48 -12.13 4.57
N ASP A 115 5.60 -12.55 5.15
CA ASP A 115 6.78 -11.69 5.30
C ASP A 115 7.36 -11.29 3.94
N ASN A 116 7.47 -12.23 3.01
CA ASN A 116 7.92 -11.97 1.64
C ASN A 116 6.98 -11.00 0.91
N ALA A 117 5.66 -11.18 1.05
CA ALA A 117 4.68 -10.28 0.45
C ALA A 117 4.88 -8.84 0.95
N ILE A 118 4.94 -8.65 2.26
CA ILE A 118 5.13 -7.33 2.86
C ILE A 118 6.47 -6.71 2.46
N GLU A 119 7.53 -7.52 2.41
CA GLU A 119 8.83 -7.04 1.98
C GLU A 119 8.81 -6.57 0.52
N ILE A 120 8.22 -7.33 -0.39
CA ILE A 120 8.09 -6.94 -1.80
C ILE A 120 7.23 -5.68 -1.95
N MET A 121 6.14 -5.55 -1.18
CA MET A 121 5.30 -4.36 -1.18
C MET A 121 6.06 -3.11 -0.70
N THR A 122 7.01 -3.29 0.23
CA THR A 122 7.83 -2.21 0.81
C THR A 122 9.03 -1.83 -0.07
N ARG A 123 9.63 -2.79 -0.80
CA ARG A 123 10.87 -2.57 -1.59
C ARG A 123 10.67 -1.61 -2.79
N LYS A 124 11.74 -0.84 -3.08
CA LYS A 124 11.89 -0.02 -4.31
C LYS A 124 12.22 -0.95 -5.50
N ARG A 125 11.69 -0.63 -6.68
CA ARG A 125 12.16 -1.26 -7.93
C ARG A 125 13.65 -0.88 -8.14
N LYS A 126 14.54 -1.86 -8.30
CA LYS A 126 15.84 -1.59 -8.94
C LYS A 126 15.50 -1.19 -10.38
N SER A 127 15.81 0.05 -10.77
CA SER A 127 15.68 0.50 -12.15
C SER A 127 16.64 -0.28 -13.03
#